data_AF-A0A3D3HFN4-F1
#
_entry.id   AF-A0A3D3HFN4-F1
#
_cell.length_a   1.000
_cell.length_b   1.000
_cell.length_c   1.000
_cell.angle_alpha   90.00
_cell.angle_beta   90.00
_cell.angle_gamma   90.00
#
_symmetry.space_group_name_H-M   'P 1'
#
loop_
_entity.id
_entity.type
_entity.pdbx_description
1 polymer ?
#
loop_
_entity_poly.entity_id
_entity_poly.type
_entity_poly.pdbx_seq_one_letter_code
_entity_poly.pdbx_strand_id
1 'polypeptide(L)'
;MEGFVKFNCYWSQSGSVITDEQYEIINHWREILFNLDLIGAFENGVGFGNISIRKGKSTQFIITGSSTGDIPELEPGHYVQVRSYNIDDNAVMCIGPLKASSESLTHAAIYTADPGTNAIIHVHSMR
;
A
#
# COMPACT_ATOMS: atom_id res chain seq x y z
N MET A 1 -3.23 -5.65 28.97
CA MET A 1 -2.73 -5.18 27.66
C MET A 1 -3.86 -4.40 27.03
N GLU A 2 -3.66 -3.10 26.87
CA GLU A 2 -4.62 -2.14 26.33
C GLU A 2 -4.97 -2.46 24.87
N GLY A 3 -6.17 -2.09 24.46
CA GLY A 3 -6.83 -2.56 23.25
C GLY A 3 -6.13 -2.11 21.98
N PHE A 4 -5.63 -3.08 21.21
CA PHE A 4 -5.22 -2.82 19.83
C PHE A 4 -6.45 -2.43 19.01
N VAL A 5 -6.43 -1.23 18.42
CA VAL A 5 -7.43 -0.83 17.43
C VAL A 5 -7.25 -1.74 16.21
N LYS A 6 -8.23 -2.60 15.95
CA LYS A 6 -8.17 -3.58 14.86
C LYS A 6 -8.30 -2.86 13.51
N PHE A 7 -7.40 -3.14 12.59
CA PHE A 7 -7.53 -2.71 11.18
C PHE A 7 -8.58 -3.55 10.46
N ASN A 8 -9.56 -2.88 9.85
CA ASN A 8 -10.68 -3.51 9.15
C ASN A 8 -10.49 -3.44 7.63
N CYS A 9 -10.07 -4.55 7.02
CA CYS A 9 -9.89 -4.64 5.57
C CYS A 9 -11.07 -5.36 4.91
N TYR A 10 -11.98 -4.60 4.30
CA TYR A 10 -13.06 -5.14 3.46
C TYR A 10 -12.52 -5.38 2.06
N TRP A 11 -12.05 -6.60 1.83
CA TRP A 11 -11.41 -7.00 0.59
C TRP A 11 -12.36 -7.78 -0.31
N SER A 12 -12.49 -7.32 -1.55
CA SER A 12 -13.14 -8.08 -2.64
C SER A 12 -12.06 -8.56 -3.60
N GLN A 13 -11.78 -9.87 -3.56
CA GLN A 13 -10.77 -10.48 -4.42
C GLN A 13 -11.12 -10.33 -5.90
N SER A 14 -10.14 -9.91 -6.70
CA SER A 14 -10.25 -9.75 -8.15
C SER A 14 -8.92 -10.06 -8.83
N GLY A 15 -8.89 -9.99 -10.16
CA GLY A 15 -7.63 -9.96 -10.92
C GLY A 15 -6.83 -8.68 -10.69
N SER A 16 -5.77 -8.50 -11.49
CA SER A 16 -4.94 -7.29 -11.47
C SER A 16 -5.78 -6.02 -11.64
N VAL A 17 -5.41 -4.98 -10.89
CA VAL A 17 -6.12 -3.69 -10.81
C VAL A 17 -5.27 -2.51 -11.27
N ILE A 18 -3.99 -2.77 -11.55
CA ILE A 18 -2.98 -1.80 -11.92
C ILE A 18 -2.78 -1.81 -13.44
N THR A 19 -2.63 -0.64 -14.05
CA THR A 19 -2.27 -0.53 -15.48
C THR A 19 -0.76 -0.69 -15.68
N ASP A 20 -0.33 -1.01 -16.90
CA ASP A 20 1.10 -1.14 -17.22
C ASP A 20 1.88 0.13 -16.87
N GLU A 21 1.38 1.31 -17.25
CA GLU A 21 2.00 2.61 -16.91
C GLU A 21 2.16 2.81 -15.39
N GLN A 22 1.10 2.50 -14.64
CA GLN A 22 1.11 2.60 -13.18
C GLN A 22 2.12 1.63 -12.56
N TYR A 23 2.16 0.41 -13.09
CA TYR A 23 3.04 -0.67 -12.66
C TYR A 23 4.51 -0.30 -12.86
N GLU A 24 4.88 0.13 -14.06
CA GLU A 24 6.27 0.53 -14.38
C GLU A 24 6.78 1.62 -13.41
N ILE A 25 5.96 2.63 -13.14
CA ILE A 25 6.36 3.74 -12.25
C ILE A 25 6.51 3.26 -10.80
N ILE A 26 5.47 2.63 -10.24
CA ILE A 26 5.47 2.28 -8.82
C ILE A 26 6.48 1.18 -8.51
N ASN A 27 6.64 0.21 -9.41
CA ASN A 27 7.53 -0.92 -9.23
C ASN A 27 9.00 -0.49 -9.29
N HIS A 28 9.36 0.42 -10.21
CA HIS A 28 10.69 1.00 -10.29
C HIS A 28 11.13 1.64 -8.96
N TRP A 29 10.28 2.48 -8.37
CA TRP A 29 10.60 3.11 -7.09
C TRP A 29 10.63 2.12 -5.93
N ARG A 30 9.73 1.14 -5.94
CA ARG A 30 9.71 0.09 -4.92
C ARG A 30 11.01 -0.72 -4.96
N GLU A 31 11.49 -1.09 -6.14
CA GLU A 31 12.73 -1.84 -6.33
C GLU A 31 13.94 -1.06 -5.76
N ILE A 32 14.05 0.23 -6.07
CA ILE A 32 15.08 1.10 -5.50
C ILE A 32 15.03 1.08 -3.97
N LEU A 33 13.84 1.22 -3.38
CA LEU A 33 13.68 1.29 -1.93
C LEU A 33 13.90 -0.06 -1.25
N PHE A 34 13.57 -1.17 -1.93
CA PHE A 34 13.88 -2.51 -1.47
C PHE A 34 15.39 -2.74 -1.43
N ASN A 35 16.11 -2.35 -2.49
CA ASN A 35 17.57 -2.46 -2.56
C ASN A 35 18.31 -1.53 -1.58
N LEU A 36 17.62 -0.55 -1.01
CA LEU A 36 18.13 0.34 0.04
C LEU A 36 17.73 -0.10 1.46
N ASP A 37 17.09 -1.26 1.61
CA ASP A 37 16.55 -1.78 2.87
C ASP A 37 15.54 -0.82 3.55
N LEU A 38 14.87 0.04 2.76
CA LEU A 38 13.87 1.00 3.24
C LEU A 38 12.43 0.46 3.15
N ILE A 39 12.23 -0.54 2.29
CA ILE A 39 11.04 -1.41 2.19
C ILE A 39 11.56 -2.84 2.21
N GLY A 40 10.93 -3.75 2.94
CA GLY A 40 11.46 -5.10 3.06
C GLY A 40 10.66 -5.96 4.02
N ALA A 41 11.33 -6.97 4.57
CA ALA A 41 10.83 -7.71 5.72
C ALA A 41 11.97 -7.94 6.72
N PHE A 42 11.63 -7.97 8.00
CA PHE A 42 12.55 -8.39 9.05
C PHE A 42 12.78 -9.91 8.98
N GLU A 43 13.81 -10.42 9.65
CA GLU A 43 14.12 -11.86 9.71
C GLU A 43 12.96 -12.74 10.21
N ASN A 44 12.06 -12.16 11.01
CA ASN A 44 10.85 -12.84 11.50
C ASN A 44 9.70 -12.86 10.47
N GLY A 45 9.91 -12.38 9.25
CA GLY A 45 8.94 -12.35 8.16
C GLY A 45 7.94 -11.19 8.22
N VAL A 46 8.07 -10.28 9.19
CA VAL A 46 7.19 -9.09 9.25
C VAL A 46 7.66 -8.07 8.22
N GLY A 47 6.82 -7.83 7.20
CA GLY A 47 7.04 -6.81 6.18
C GLY A 47 6.99 -5.39 6.74
N PHE A 48 7.80 -4.49 6.19
CA PHE A 48 7.83 -3.07 6.53
C PHE A 48 7.90 -2.20 5.27
N GLY A 49 7.38 -0.99 5.39
CA GLY A 49 7.29 -0.04 4.29
C GLY A 49 6.25 -0.44 3.24
N ASN A 50 5.78 0.56 2.49
CA ASN A 50 4.87 0.37 1.37
C ASN A 50 4.83 1.62 0.50
N ILE A 51 4.30 1.47 -0.71
CA ILE A 51 4.20 2.55 -1.68
C ILE A 51 2.83 2.55 -2.33
N SER A 52 2.33 3.74 -2.63
CA SER A 52 1.07 3.94 -3.33
C SER A 52 1.14 5.06 -4.36
N ILE A 53 0.25 5.00 -5.34
CA ILE A 53 0.01 6.06 -6.33
C ILE A 53 -1.49 6.38 -6.40
N ARG A 54 -1.82 7.67 -6.48
CA ARG A 54 -3.21 8.15 -6.59
C ARG A 54 -3.81 7.78 -7.94
N LYS A 55 -5.10 7.47 -7.97
CA LYS A 55 -5.88 7.25 -9.20
C LYS A 55 -6.63 8.54 -9.58
N GLY A 56 -6.06 9.29 -10.53
CA GLY A 56 -6.62 10.55 -11.02
C GLY A 56 -6.83 11.59 -9.91
N LYS A 57 -7.83 12.47 -10.05
CA LYS A 57 -8.19 13.47 -9.02
C LYS A 57 -9.20 12.90 -8.00
N SER A 58 -8.91 11.71 -7.47
CA SER A 58 -9.75 11.03 -6.47
C SER A 58 -8.95 10.65 -5.24
N THR A 59 -9.62 10.24 -4.17
CA THR A 59 -8.95 9.65 -2.99
C THR A 59 -8.70 8.14 -3.12
N GLN A 60 -8.98 7.57 -4.29
CA GLN A 60 -8.63 6.17 -4.58
C GLN A 60 -7.16 6.08 -4.99
N PHE A 61 -6.54 4.96 -4.68
CA PHE A 61 -5.12 4.75 -4.96
C PHE A 61 -4.80 3.27 -5.15
N ILE A 62 -3.71 3.01 -5.87
CA ILE A 62 -3.08 1.69 -5.93
C ILE A 62 -2.00 1.65 -4.86
N ILE A 63 -1.91 0.57 -4.09
CA ILE A 63 -0.92 0.35 -3.04
C ILE A 63 -0.36 -1.07 -3.13
N THR A 64 0.85 -1.29 -2.63
CA THR A 64 1.39 -2.64 -2.42
C THR A 64 0.47 -3.46 -1.50
N GLY A 65 0.36 -4.76 -1.80
CA GLY A 65 -0.41 -5.71 -1.01
C GLY A 65 0.20 -5.96 0.36
N SER A 66 -0.61 -6.52 1.26
CA SER A 66 -0.13 -7.10 2.51
C SER A 66 0.79 -8.29 2.22
N SER A 67 1.80 -8.47 3.07
CA SER A 67 2.74 -9.60 3.01
C SER A 67 3.51 -9.70 1.69
N THR A 68 3.87 -8.57 1.08
CA THR A 68 4.73 -8.51 -0.12
C THR A 68 6.10 -7.90 0.19
N GLY A 69 6.42 -7.70 1.47
CA GLY A 69 7.62 -6.98 1.91
C GLY A 69 8.90 -7.74 1.58
N ASP A 70 8.88 -9.07 1.67
CA ASP A 70 10.00 -9.99 1.44
C ASP A 70 10.24 -10.35 -0.04
N ILE A 71 9.31 -10.01 -0.93
CA ILE A 71 9.38 -10.32 -2.37
C ILE A 71 10.30 -9.28 -3.04
N PRO A 72 11.44 -9.60 -3.66
CA PRO A 72 12.34 -8.60 -4.23
C PRO A 72 11.76 -7.86 -5.45
N GLU A 73 11.02 -8.57 -6.31
CA GLU A 73 10.39 -8.03 -7.51
C GLU A 73 8.88 -8.27 -7.45
N LEU A 74 8.09 -7.19 -7.40
CA LEU A 74 6.64 -7.31 -7.39
C LEU A 74 6.10 -7.37 -8.81
N GLU A 75 5.30 -8.38 -9.09
CA GLU A 75 4.42 -8.45 -10.28
C GLU A 75 3.11 -7.66 -10.09
N PRO A 76 2.33 -7.38 -11.16
CA PRO A 76 1.02 -6.74 -11.08
C PRO A 76 0.05 -7.39 -10.08
N GLY A 77 0.22 -8.70 -9.84
CA GLY A 77 -0.52 -9.49 -8.85
C GLY A 77 -0.37 -9.01 -7.40
N HIS A 78 0.66 -8.21 -7.10
CA HIS A 78 0.98 -7.74 -5.75
C HIS A 78 0.42 -6.36 -5.43
N TYR A 79 -0.35 -5.76 -6.33
CA TYR A 79 -0.93 -4.43 -6.15
C TYR A 79 -2.43 -4.50 -5.90
N VAL A 80 -2.91 -3.57 -5.07
CA VAL A 80 -4.28 -3.53 -4.57
C VAL A 80 -4.82 -2.11 -4.76
N GLN A 81 -6.08 -1.99 -5.18
CA GLN A 81 -6.75 -0.70 -5.29
C GLN A 81 -7.59 -0.46 -4.04
N VAL A 82 -7.30 0.60 -3.31
CA VAL A 82 -8.19 1.13 -2.26
C VAL A 82 -9.24 2.02 -2.93
N ARG A 83 -10.52 1.67 -2.77
CA ARG A 83 -11.66 2.37 -3.40
C ARG A 83 -12.33 3.37 -2.47
N SER A 84 -12.30 3.09 -1.17
CA SER A 84 -12.84 3.97 -0.11
C SER A 84 -12.27 3.55 1.23
N TYR A 85 -12.48 4.39 2.24
CA TYR A 85 -12.00 4.18 3.60
C TYR A 85 -12.90 4.93 4.59
N ASN A 86 -12.88 4.47 5.84
CA ASN A 86 -13.43 5.17 6.99
C ASN A 86 -12.34 5.24 8.06
N ILE A 87 -11.87 6.46 8.34
CA ILE A 87 -10.80 6.71 9.32
C ILE A 87 -11.29 6.39 10.73
N ASP A 88 -12.52 6.78 11.06
CA ASP A 88 -13.10 6.58 12.40
C ASP A 88 -13.28 5.09 12.72
N ASP A 89 -13.62 4.27 11.70
CA ASP A 89 -13.79 2.82 11.84
C ASP A 89 -12.49 2.02 11.62
N ASN A 90 -11.35 2.71 11.44
CA ASN A 90 -10.07 2.10 11.06
C ASN A 90 -10.23 1.10 9.90
N ALA A 91 -10.98 1.49 8.86
CA ALA A 91 -11.45 0.59 7.80
C ALA A 91 -11.09 1.04 6.38
N VAL A 92 -10.77 0.07 5.52
CA VAL A 92 -10.62 0.29 4.07
C VAL A 92 -11.49 -0.69 3.28
N MET A 93 -11.97 -0.24 2.13
CA MET A 93 -12.56 -1.10 1.11
C MET A 93 -11.61 -1.17 -0.07
N CYS A 94 -11.17 -2.38 -0.41
CA CYS A 94 -10.19 -2.59 -1.46
C CYS A 94 -10.56 -3.74 -2.41
N ILE A 95 -10.05 -3.65 -3.63
CA ILE A 95 -10.14 -4.70 -4.64
C ILE A 95 -8.75 -5.05 -5.14
N GLY A 96 -8.55 -6.31 -5.54
CA GLY A 96 -7.29 -6.78 -6.10
C GLY A 96 -7.00 -8.23 -5.72
N PRO A 97 -5.86 -8.76 -6.17
CA PRO A 97 -5.49 -10.15 -5.95
C PRO A 97 -5.13 -10.44 -4.49
N LEU A 98 -4.74 -9.41 -3.73
CA LEU A 98 -4.35 -9.45 -2.32
C LEU A 98 -5.14 -8.43 -1.48
N LYS A 99 -5.02 -8.54 -0.15
CA LYS A 99 -5.46 -7.48 0.78
C LYS A 99 -4.50 -6.29 0.72
N ALA A 100 -5.02 -5.08 0.92
CA ALA A 100 -4.18 -3.88 0.98
C ALA A 100 -3.25 -3.90 2.21
N SER A 101 -2.14 -3.14 2.18
CA SER A 101 -1.28 -2.93 3.37
C SER A 101 -2.09 -2.39 4.56
N SER A 102 -1.72 -2.79 5.78
CA SER A 102 -2.36 -2.29 7.01
C SER A 102 -2.20 -0.77 7.23
N GLU A 103 -1.20 -0.15 6.60
CA GLU A 103 -0.93 1.30 6.69
C GLU A 103 -1.66 2.12 5.62
N SER A 104 -2.56 1.49 4.84
CA SER A 104 -3.35 2.15 3.79
C SER A 104 -4.15 3.36 4.29
N LEU A 105 -4.55 3.40 5.57
CA LEU A 105 -5.31 4.52 6.12
C LEU A 105 -4.47 5.78 6.28
N THR A 106 -3.17 5.65 6.57
CA THR A 106 -2.25 6.79 6.61
C THR A 106 -2.14 7.42 5.21
N HIS A 107 -2.09 6.58 4.17
CA HIS A 107 -2.08 7.04 2.78
C HIS A 107 -3.38 7.75 2.41
N ALA A 108 -4.51 7.17 2.80
CA ALA A 108 -5.83 7.77 2.61
C ALA A 108 -5.96 9.13 3.29
N ALA A 109 -5.46 9.27 4.53
CA ALA A 109 -5.49 10.53 5.28
C ALA A 109 -4.68 11.62 4.56
N ILE A 110 -3.46 11.30 4.10
CA ILE A 110 -2.62 12.24 3.34
C ILE A 110 -3.28 12.62 2.01
N TYR A 111 -3.79 11.63 1.26
CA TYR A 111 -4.50 11.89 0.01
C TYR A 111 -5.78 12.72 0.18
N THR A 112 -6.39 12.69 1.36
CA THR A 112 -7.52 13.56 1.74
C THR A 112 -7.05 14.98 2.03
N ALA A 113 -6.00 15.11 2.82
CA ALA A 113 -5.50 16.39 3.31
C ALA A 113 -4.83 17.23 2.22
N ASP A 114 -4.13 16.58 1.27
CA ASP A 114 -3.46 17.26 0.16
C ASP A 114 -3.86 16.68 -1.20
N PRO A 115 -4.76 17.36 -1.95
CA PRO A 115 -5.13 17.00 -3.31
C PRO A 115 -3.97 17.04 -4.32
N GLY A 116 -2.85 17.72 -4.01
CA GLY A 116 -1.67 17.80 -4.86
C GLY A 116 -0.76 16.57 -4.78
N THR A 117 -0.85 15.79 -3.71
CA THR A 117 -0.07 14.56 -3.52
C THR A 117 -0.53 13.46 -4.48
N ASN A 118 0.37 12.93 -5.31
CA ASN A 118 0.09 11.88 -6.29
C ASN A 118 0.71 10.52 -5.98
N ALA A 119 1.65 10.47 -5.04
CA ALA A 119 2.28 9.24 -4.59
C ALA A 119 2.70 9.39 -3.12
N ILE A 120 2.69 8.29 -2.40
CA ILE A 120 3.09 8.23 -0.98
C ILE A 120 3.95 6.98 -0.81
N ILE A 121 5.09 7.16 -0.14
CA ILE A 121 6.02 6.10 0.22
C ILE A 121 6.18 6.15 1.73
N HIS A 122 5.84 5.05 2.38
CA HIS A 122 6.16 4.81 3.78
C HIS A 122 7.39 3.90 3.83
N VAL A 123 8.40 4.31 4.58
CA VAL A 123 9.67 3.59 4.70
C VAL A 123 10.04 3.42 6.16
N HIS A 124 10.80 2.37 6.45
CA HIS A 124 11.43 2.21 7.76
C HIS A 124 12.92 2.43 7.58
N SER A 125 13.50 3.30 8.40
CA SER A 125 14.93 3.51 8.46
C SER A 125 15.38 3.33 9.89
N MET A 126 16.10 2.25 10.15
CA MET A 126 16.78 2.01 11.42
C MET A 126 18.08 2.81 11.36
N ARG A 127 18.00 4.12 11.66
CA ARG A 127 19.19 4.90 12.03
C ARG A 127 19.50 4.72 13.49
#